data_AF-A0A4Q5JCJ3-F1
#
_entry.id   AF-A0A4Q5JCJ3-F1
#
_cell.length_a   1.000
_cell.length_b   1.000
_cell.length_c   1.000
_cell.angle_alpha   90.00
_cell.angle_beta   90.00
_cell.angle_gamma   90.00
#
_symmetry.space_group_name_H-M   'P 1'
#
loop_
_entity.id
_entity.type
_entity.pdbx_description
1 polymer ?
#
loop_
_entity_poly.entity_id
_entity_poly.type
_entity_poly.pdbx_seq_one_letter_code
_entity_poly.pdbx_strand_id
1 'polypeptide(L)'
;MLGLVVATLVVTAGPAAARVVEGTAGNDHLDGKDSADVLRAKAGDDLLHAFPGHDRLYGGSGRDALYGGPGDDVLRGGGGRDHLSANEGNDVLHAGGNDFIDAGRNRDHVIVRRAKPGMEIHCAEGRDRLTFHGSHRGVKVIGCEKVRTVR
;
A
#
# COMPACT_ATOMS: atom_id res chain seq x y z
N MET A 1 -0.23 59.21 -18.17
CA MET A 1 0.66 58.31 -17.41
C MET A 1 0.01 56.93 -17.39
N LEU A 2 0.52 55.98 -18.17
CA LEU A 2 0.01 54.60 -18.19
C LEU A 2 0.53 53.86 -16.95
N GLY A 3 -0.37 53.43 -16.06
CA GLY A 3 -0.03 52.55 -14.95
C GLY A 3 -0.03 51.10 -15.41
N LEU A 4 1.17 50.51 -15.54
CA LEU A 4 1.34 49.09 -15.79
C LEU A 4 0.95 48.33 -14.52
N VAL A 5 -0.21 47.66 -14.53
CA VAL A 5 -0.59 46.72 -13.49
C VAL A 5 0.20 45.43 -13.74
N VAL A 6 1.24 45.20 -12.94
CA VAL A 6 1.94 43.90 -12.92
C VAL A 6 1.03 42.93 -12.19
N ALA A 7 0.25 42.14 -12.93
CA ALA A 7 -0.48 41.02 -12.36
C ALA A 7 0.55 39.96 -11.92
N THR A 8 0.73 39.80 -10.61
CA THR A 8 1.50 38.68 -10.05
C THR A 8 0.75 37.39 -10.42
N LEU A 9 1.25 36.65 -11.41
CA LEU A 9 0.75 35.32 -11.75
C LEU A 9 1.06 34.39 -10.57
N VAL A 10 0.08 34.18 -9.70
CA VAL A 10 0.15 33.09 -8.72
C VAL A 10 -0.12 31.81 -9.49
N VAL A 11 0.93 31.10 -9.90
CA VAL A 11 0.80 29.71 -10.34
C VAL A 11 0.48 28.90 -9.10
N THR A 12 -0.80 28.74 -8.78
CA THR A 12 -1.23 27.68 -7.88
C THR A 12 -0.96 26.38 -8.64
N ALA A 13 0.06 25.62 -8.24
CA ALA A 13 0.16 24.23 -8.66
C ALA A 13 -1.20 23.59 -8.33
N GLY A 14 -1.93 23.15 -9.35
CA GLY A 14 -3.13 22.35 -9.13
C GLY A 14 -2.77 21.09 -8.34
N PRO A 15 -3.75 20.38 -7.77
CA PRO A 15 -3.47 19.08 -7.16
C PRO A 15 -2.68 18.23 -8.15
N ALA A 16 -1.60 17.59 -7.69
CA ALA A 16 -0.80 16.72 -8.54
C ALA A 16 -1.73 15.71 -9.20
N ALA A 17 -1.62 15.57 -10.52
CA ALA A 17 -2.51 14.71 -11.27
C ALA A 17 -2.17 13.25 -10.96
N ALA A 18 -3.20 12.48 -10.60
CA ALA A 18 -3.14 11.03 -10.47
C ALA A 18 -2.30 10.39 -11.58
N ARG A 19 -1.28 9.62 -11.20
CA ARG A 19 -0.32 9.01 -12.12
C ARG A 19 -0.49 7.50 -12.18
N VAL A 20 -0.24 6.93 -13.35
CA VAL A 20 0.05 5.49 -13.48
C VAL A 20 1.54 5.32 -13.70
N VAL A 21 2.19 4.55 -12.84
CA VAL A 21 3.60 4.19 -12.90
C VAL A 21 3.69 2.68 -13.14
N GLU A 22 4.37 2.29 -14.22
CA GLU A 22 4.52 0.90 -14.63
C GLU A 22 6.00 0.52 -14.61
N GLY A 23 6.32 -0.55 -13.89
CA GLY A 23 7.61 -1.23 -13.91
C GLY A 23 7.73 -2.20 -15.10
N THR A 24 8.75 -3.02 -15.03
CA THR A 24 9.22 -3.96 -16.04
C THR A 24 9.00 -5.40 -15.57
N ALA A 25 9.86 -6.34 -15.90
CA ALA A 25 9.82 -7.70 -15.35
C ALA A 25 11.09 -8.02 -14.54
N GLY A 26 11.90 -7.00 -14.27
CA GLY A 26 13.04 -7.06 -13.38
C GLY A 26 12.81 -6.16 -12.17
N ASN A 27 13.83 -6.02 -11.33
CA ASN A 27 13.71 -5.27 -10.08
C ASN A 27 13.59 -3.77 -10.37
N ASP A 28 12.48 -3.18 -9.96
CA ASP A 28 12.14 -1.78 -10.19
C ASP A 28 12.06 -0.98 -8.89
N HIS A 29 12.27 0.33 -9.01
CA HIS A 29 11.97 1.30 -7.97
C HIS A 29 10.95 2.30 -8.53
N LEU A 30 9.74 2.28 -7.97
CA LEU A 30 8.62 3.08 -8.42
C LEU A 30 8.21 4.09 -7.35
N ASP A 31 8.22 5.37 -7.72
CA ASP A 31 7.81 6.49 -6.87
C ASP A 31 6.53 7.13 -7.42
N GLY A 32 5.52 7.25 -6.54
CA GLY A 32 4.36 8.11 -6.68
C GLY A 32 4.67 9.56 -6.32
N LYS A 33 3.65 10.31 -5.95
CA LYS A 33 3.69 11.72 -5.54
C LYS A 33 2.57 12.01 -4.54
N ASP A 34 2.46 13.27 -4.14
CA ASP A 34 1.34 13.79 -3.34
C ASP A 34 0.00 13.81 -4.13
N SER A 35 -0.42 12.65 -4.65
CA SER A 35 -1.62 12.44 -5.47
C SER A 35 -2.10 10.99 -5.41
N ALA A 36 -3.34 10.74 -5.83
CA ALA A 36 -3.85 9.37 -5.95
C ALA A 36 -3.24 8.64 -7.15
N ASP A 37 -2.19 7.85 -6.91
CA ASP A 37 -1.41 7.16 -7.92
C ASP A 37 -1.72 5.66 -8.01
N VAL A 38 -1.23 5.07 -9.10
CA VAL A 38 -1.28 3.63 -9.32
C VAL A 38 0.11 3.15 -9.73
N LEU A 39 0.74 2.36 -8.87
CA LEU A 39 2.08 1.80 -9.09
C LEU A 39 1.95 0.29 -9.35
N ARG A 40 2.51 -0.18 -10.48
CA ARG A 40 2.50 -1.60 -10.88
C ARG A 40 3.90 -2.06 -11.24
N ALA A 41 4.53 -2.88 -10.40
CA ALA A 41 5.91 -3.29 -10.63
C ALA A 41 6.06 -4.58 -11.46
N LYS A 42 5.08 -5.50 -11.34
CA LYS A 42 4.88 -6.72 -12.14
C LYS A 42 5.74 -7.89 -11.67
N ALA A 43 6.98 -8.03 -12.11
CA ALA A 43 7.82 -9.14 -11.71
C ALA A 43 9.20 -8.61 -11.38
N GLY A 44 9.86 -9.19 -10.39
CA GLY A 44 11.09 -8.63 -9.85
C GLY A 44 10.98 -8.52 -8.34
N ASP A 45 12.10 -8.26 -7.67
CA ASP A 45 12.09 -7.81 -6.29
C ASP A 45 11.99 -6.29 -6.31
N ASP A 46 10.78 -5.75 -6.10
CA ASP A 46 10.47 -4.35 -6.38
C ASP A 46 10.35 -3.48 -5.12
N LEU A 47 10.60 -2.18 -5.28
CA LEU A 47 10.39 -1.16 -4.26
C LEU A 47 9.36 -0.13 -4.74
N LEU A 48 8.25 0.02 -4.01
CA LEU A 48 7.16 0.93 -4.36
C LEU A 48 6.91 1.92 -3.19
N HIS A 49 7.02 3.21 -3.47
CA HIS A 49 6.67 4.29 -2.55
C HIS A 49 5.57 5.17 -3.16
N ALA A 50 4.38 5.19 -2.57
CA ALA A 50 3.26 5.97 -3.10
C ALA A 50 3.31 7.46 -2.70
N PHE A 51 3.76 7.77 -1.48
CA PHE A 51 3.69 9.12 -0.86
C PHE A 51 2.22 9.49 -0.49
N PRO A 52 1.91 10.69 0.02
CA PRO A 52 0.54 11.01 0.40
C PRO A 52 -0.46 10.94 -0.76
N GLY A 53 -1.57 10.24 -0.58
CA GLY A 53 -2.54 10.05 -1.66
C GLY A 53 -3.59 9.00 -1.33
N HIS A 54 -4.37 8.62 -2.33
CA HIS A 54 -5.27 7.46 -2.24
C HIS A 54 -4.82 6.47 -3.30
N ASP A 55 -3.84 5.66 -2.93
CA ASP A 55 -2.98 4.98 -3.86
C ASP A 55 -3.36 3.53 -4.09
N ARG A 56 -2.88 2.98 -5.21
CA ARG A 56 -2.97 1.54 -5.49
C ARG A 56 -1.61 0.99 -5.85
N LEU A 57 -1.08 0.13 -4.99
CA LEU A 57 0.24 -0.47 -5.16
C LEU A 57 0.09 -1.96 -5.48
N TYR A 58 0.75 -2.39 -6.55
CA TYR A 58 0.78 -3.77 -7.00
C TYR A 58 2.24 -4.21 -7.18
N GLY A 59 2.75 -5.02 -6.26
CA GLY A 59 4.11 -5.59 -6.35
C GLY A 59 4.21 -6.57 -7.50
N GLY A 60 3.43 -7.65 -7.39
CA GLY A 60 3.29 -8.62 -8.47
C GLY A 60 3.92 -9.94 -8.09
N SER A 61 5.04 -10.32 -8.70
CA SER A 61 5.77 -11.55 -8.33
C SER A 61 7.21 -11.27 -8.01
N GLY A 62 7.69 -11.82 -6.90
CA GLY A 62 9.04 -11.60 -6.37
C GLY A 62 8.94 -11.16 -4.93
N ARG A 63 10.02 -10.68 -4.33
CA ARG A 63 9.98 -10.12 -2.96
C ARG A 63 9.87 -8.62 -3.07
N ASP A 64 8.65 -8.12 -2.84
CA ASP A 64 8.34 -6.71 -3.02
C ASP A 64 8.30 -5.97 -1.69
N ALA A 65 8.63 -4.68 -1.70
CA ALA A 65 8.44 -3.76 -0.59
C ALA A 65 7.50 -2.63 -1.01
N LEU A 66 6.32 -2.59 -0.40
CA LEU A 66 5.24 -1.65 -0.72
C LEU A 66 5.00 -0.71 0.47
N TYR A 67 5.10 0.59 0.21
CA TYR A 67 4.84 1.66 1.19
C TYR A 67 3.74 2.57 0.66
N GLY A 68 2.55 2.51 1.26
CA GLY A 68 1.39 3.33 0.90
C GLY A 68 1.67 4.81 1.21
N GLY A 69 1.73 5.12 2.51
CA GLY A 69 1.99 6.48 2.97
C GLY A 69 0.72 7.03 3.60
N PRO A 70 0.58 8.36 3.72
CA PRO A 70 -0.64 8.94 4.26
C PRO A 70 -1.80 8.89 3.25
N GLY A 71 -2.95 8.41 3.70
CA GLY A 71 -4.23 8.38 3.00
C GLY A 71 -4.77 6.96 2.83
N ASP A 72 -6.03 6.83 2.40
CA ASP A 72 -6.68 5.53 2.26
C ASP A 72 -6.19 4.78 1.00
N ASP A 73 -5.38 3.75 1.21
CA ASP A 73 -4.63 3.04 0.17
C ASP A 73 -5.11 1.60 -0.06
N VAL A 74 -4.73 1.06 -1.22
CA VAL A 74 -4.87 -0.37 -1.54
C VAL A 74 -3.52 -0.97 -1.89
N LEU A 75 -3.03 -1.88 -1.05
CA LEU A 75 -1.76 -2.58 -1.25
C LEU A 75 -1.98 -4.04 -1.61
N ARG A 76 -1.27 -4.52 -2.63
CA ARG A 76 -1.24 -5.93 -3.01
C ARG A 76 0.19 -6.38 -3.31
N GLY A 77 0.77 -7.14 -2.38
CA GLY A 77 2.11 -7.72 -2.54
C GLY A 77 2.16 -8.67 -3.73
N GLY A 78 1.28 -9.67 -3.70
CA GLY A 78 1.13 -10.62 -4.81
C GLY A 78 1.74 -11.96 -4.47
N GLY A 79 2.70 -12.42 -5.26
CA GLY A 79 3.34 -13.71 -5.11
C GLY A 79 4.76 -13.57 -4.64
N GLY A 80 5.04 -13.98 -3.41
CA GLY A 80 6.38 -13.88 -2.89
C GLY A 80 6.39 -13.90 -1.38
N ARG A 81 7.41 -13.24 -0.82
CA ARG A 81 7.48 -12.90 0.59
C ARG A 81 7.60 -11.39 0.64
N ASP A 82 6.48 -10.71 0.77
CA ASP A 82 6.44 -9.26 0.56
C ASP A 82 6.51 -8.52 1.90
N HIS A 83 6.90 -7.25 1.85
CA HIS A 83 6.82 -6.31 2.95
C HIS A 83 5.78 -5.24 2.61
N LEU A 84 4.66 -5.21 3.31
CA LEU A 84 3.57 -4.24 3.09
C LEU A 84 3.47 -3.32 4.30
N SER A 85 3.58 -2.02 4.08
CA SER A 85 3.37 -0.98 5.10
C SER A 85 2.40 0.05 4.55
N ALA A 86 1.19 0.09 5.11
CA ALA A 86 0.17 1.02 4.62
C ALA A 86 0.33 2.43 5.21
N ASN A 87 0.80 2.53 6.46
CA ASN A 87 1.00 3.78 7.22
C ASN A 87 -0.29 4.39 7.75
N GLU A 88 -0.82 5.47 7.20
CA GLU A 88 -1.82 6.29 7.91
C GLU A 88 -3.07 6.44 7.06
N GLY A 89 -4.13 5.70 7.35
CA GLY A 89 -5.26 5.68 6.44
C GLY A 89 -6.24 4.60 6.82
N ASN A 90 -7.39 4.54 6.16
CA ASN A 90 -8.24 3.35 6.24
C ASN A 90 -7.89 2.44 5.06
N ASP A 91 -6.93 1.55 5.28
CA ASP A 91 -6.26 0.86 4.19
C ASP A 91 -6.86 -0.51 3.91
N VAL A 92 -6.67 -1.00 2.69
CA VAL A 92 -7.02 -2.37 2.30
C VAL A 92 -5.78 -3.10 1.81
N LEU A 93 -5.36 -4.10 2.58
CA LEU A 93 -4.15 -4.87 2.28
C LEU A 93 -4.54 -6.28 1.80
N HIS A 94 -4.15 -6.62 0.58
CA HIS A 94 -4.31 -7.95 0.00
C HIS A 94 -3.00 -8.74 0.06
N ALA A 95 -2.89 -9.61 1.06
CA ALA A 95 -1.69 -10.37 1.33
C ALA A 95 -1.83 -11.89 1.10
N GLY A 96 -0.68 -12.56 0.98
CA GLY A 96 -0.58 -13.99 0.77
C GLY A 96 0.79 -14.54 1.17
N GLY A 97 1.03 -15.84 0.98
CA GLY A 97 2.35 -16.41 1.22
C GLY A 97 2.88 -16.14 2.64
N ASN A 98 4.11 -15.66 2.72
CA ASN A 98 4.88 -15.45 3.95
C ASN A 98 5.11 -13.96 4.26
N ASP A 99 4.19 -13.09 3.84
CA ASP A 99 4.38 -11.64 3.93
C ASP A 99 4.59 -11.15 5.36
N PHE A 100 5.28 -10.01 5.46
CA PHE A 100 5.33 -9.16 6.65
C PHE A 100 4.44 -7.94 6.40
N ILE A 101 3.48 -7.71 7.29
CA ILE A 101 2.45 -6.69 7.11
C ILE A 101 2.43 -5.75 8.32
N ASP A 102 2.48 -4.46 8.03
CA ASP A 102 2.16 -3.37 8.95
C ASP A 102 0.98 -2.59 8.36
N ALA A 103 -0.19 -2.71 8.98
CA ALA A 103 -1.37 -1.97 8.56
C ALA A 103 -1.32 -0.50 8.98
N GLY A 104 -0.53 -0.16 10.00
CA GLY A 104 -0.33 1.21 10.44
C GLY A 104 -1.43 1.75 11.36
N ARG A 105 -1.79 3.02 11.19
CA ARG A 105 -2.76 3.73 12.02
C ARG A 105 -4.12 3.75 11.34
N ASN A 106 -5.16 3.85 12.15
CA ASN A 106 -6.56 4.10 11.82
C ASN A 106 -7.44 2.86 11.71
N ARG A 107 -7.97 2.48 10.54
CA ARG A 107 -8.92 1.37 10.50
C ARG A 107 -8.76 0.61 9.21
N ASP A 108 -8.03 -0.48 9.32
CA ASP A 108 -7.57 -1.20 8.17
C ASP A 108 -8.34 -2.49 7.97
N HIS A 109 -8.33 -2.95 6.73
CA HIS A 109 -8.84 -4.25 6.35
C HIS A 109 -7.73 -5.07 5.71
N VAL A 110 -7.12 -5.95 6.49
CA VAL A 110 -6.16 -6.94 6.02
C VAL A 110 -6.90 -8.19 5.54
N ILE A 111 -6.73 -8.55 4.27
CA ILE A 111 -7.34 -9.70 3.61
C ILE A 111 -6.26 -10.67 3.18
N VAL A 112 -6.26 -11.85 3.78
CA VAL A 112 -5.23 -12.88 3.57
C VAL A 112 -5.84 -14.08 2.85
N ARG A 113 -5.38 -14.39 1.63
CA ARG A 113 -5.98 -15.47 0.82
C ARG A 113 -5.22 -16.79 0.82
N ARG A 114 -3.92 -16.80 1.10
CA ARG A 114 -3.07 -17.99 1.07
C ARG A 114 -1.93 -17.88 2.08
N ALA A 115 -2.27 -17.77 3.36
CA ALA A 115 -1.26 -17.67 4.40
C ALA A 115 -0.36 -18.92 4.44
N LYS A 116 0.93 -18.72 4.65
CA LYS A 116 1.91 -19.77 4.89
C LYS A 116 2.55 -19.56 6.28
N PRO A 117 3.11 -20.62 6.90
CA PRO A 117 3.79 -20.49 8.19
C PRO A 117 4.97 -19.51 8.12
N GLY A 118 5.02 -18.57 9.06
CA GLY A 118 6.02 -17.51 9.10
C GLY A 118 5.52 -16.16 8.61
N MET A 119 4.29 -16.05 8.10
CA MET A 119 3.61 -14.76 7.89
C MET A 119 3.42 -14.03 9.23
N GLU A 120 3.65 -12.72 9.22
CA GLU A 120 3.55 -11.85 10.39
C GLU A 120 2.69 -10.63 10.03
N ILE A 121 1.68 -10.37 10.86
CA ILE A 121 0.68 -9.31 10.65
C ILE A 121 0.63 -8.44 11.89
N HIS A 122 1.00 -7.19 11.72
CA HIS A 122 0.83 -6.12 12.69
C HIS A 122 -0.29 -5.22 12.18
N CYS A 123 -1.44 -5.25 12.86
CA CYS A 123 -2.50 -4.28 12.56
C CYS A 123 -2.22 -2.91 13.20
N ALA A 124 -1.26 -2.84 14.14
CA ALA A 124 -0.87 -1.61 14.82
C ALA A 124 -2.06 -0.88 15.50
N GLU A 125 -2.24 0.42 15.29
CA GLU A 125 -3.20 1.22 16.05
C GLU A 125 -4.52 1.37 15.33
N GLY A 126 -5.59 0.87 15.97
CA GLY A 126 -6.94 1.20 15.57
C GLY A 126 -7.88 0.02 15.59
N ARG A 127 -8.92 0.09 14.75
CA ARG A 127 -10.07 -0.84 14.80
C ARG A 127 -10.05 -1.84 13.67
N ASP A 128 -8.92 -2.53 13.54
CA ASP A 128 -8.59 -3.23 12.30
C ASP A 128 -9.32 -4.55 12.18
N ARG A 129 -9.65 -4.86 10.92
CA ARG A 129 -10.29 -6.10 10.53
C ARG A 129 -9.28 -6.95 9.78
N LEU A 130 -9.01 -8.14 10.30
CA LEU A 130 -8.25 -9.18 9.62
C LEU A 130 -9.20 -10.26 9.12
N THR A 131 -9.15 -10.58 7.83
CA THR A 131 -9.94 -11.63 7.20
C THR A 131 -9.04 -12.68 6.55
N PHE A 132 -9.06 -13.90 7.07
CA PHE A 132 -8.42 -15.06 6.44
C PHE A 132 -9.41 -15.78 5.51
N HIS A 133 -8.98 -16.11 4.30
CA HIS A 133 -9.66 -17.04 3.41
C HIS A 133 -8.84 -18.34 3.35
N GLY A 134 -9.14 -19.29 4.24
CA GLY A 134 -8.41 -20.55 4.37
C GLY A 134 -7.58 -20.67 5.64
N SER A 135 -6.60 -21.59 5.61
CA SER A 135 -5.75 -21.89 6.77
C SER A 135 -4.83 -20.72 7.12
N HIS A 136 -4.64 -20.50 8.41
CA HIS A 136 -3.75 -19.48 8.99
C HIS A 136 -2.83 -20.08 10.07
N ARG A 137 -2.49 -21.38 9.93
CA ARG A 137 -1.60 -22.07 10.86
C ARG A 137 -0.18 -21.51 10.76
N GLY A 138 0.40 -21.11 11.89
CA GLY A 138 1.76 -20.57 11.93
C GLY A 138 1.85 -19.10 11.48
N VAL A 139 0.72 -18.40 11.41
CA VAL A 139 0.67 -16.95 11.20
C VAL A 139 0.73 -16.25 12.56
N LYS A 140 1.61 -15.25 12.69
CA LYS A 140 1.69 -14.38 13.86
C LYS A 140 0.81 -13.16 13.62
N VAL A 141 -0.09 -12.85 14.54
CA VAL A 141 -1.02 -11.71 14.45
C VAL A 141 -0.89 -10.87 15.72
N ILE A 142 -0.74 -9.55 15.54
CA ILE A 142 -0.56 -8.58 16.63
C ILE A 142 -1.47 -7.37 16.38
N GLY A 143 -2.18 -6.92 17.42
CA GLY A 143 -2.91 -5.64 17.41
C GLY A 143 -4.28 -5.64 16.73
N CYS A 144 -4.68 -6.68 15.99
CA CYS A 144 -5.94 -6.66 15.24
C CYS A 144 -7.17 -6.83 16.15
N GLU A 145 -8.14 -5.91 16.07
CA GLU A 145 -9.38 -5.96 16.87
C GLU A 145 -10.30 -7.11 16.42
N LYS A 146 -10.54 -7.24 15.11
CA LYS A 146 -11.51 -8.19 14.55
C LYS A 146 -10.84 -9.18 13.62
N VAL A 147 -10.69 -10.40 14.07
CA VAL A 147 -10.18 -11.51 13.25
C VAL A 147 -11.32 -12.41 12.80
N ARG A 148 -11.51 -12.55 11.49
CA ARG A 148 -12.53 -13.41 10.87
C ARG A 148 -11.88 -14.41 9.93
N THR A 149 -12.32 -15.66 9.99
CA THR A 149 -11.94 -16.69 9.01
C THR A 149 -13.15 -17.04 8.15
N VAL A 150 -13.00 -16.89 6.84
CA VAL A 150 -13.96 -17.31 5.81
C VAL A 150 -13.51 -18.68 5.33
N ARG A 151 -14.37 -19.67 5.51
CA ARG A 151 -14.15 -21.04 5.05
C ARG A 151 -14.54 -21.19 3.59
#